data_AF-A0A3M7FB15-F1
#
_entry.id   AF-A0A3M7FB15-F1
#
_cell.length_a   1.000
_cell.length_b   1.000
_cell.length_c   1.000
_cell.angle_alpha   90.00
_cell.angle_beta   90.00
_cell.angle_gamma   90.00
#
_symmetry.space_group_name_H-M   'P 1'
#
loop_
_entity.id
_entity.type
_entity.pdbx_description
1 polymer ?
#
loop_
_entity_poly.entity_id
_entity_poly.type
_entity_poly.pdbx_seq_one_letter_code
_entity_poly.pdbx_strand_id
1 'polypeptide(L)'
;MERLELGWQLWRTGDQEIITFHPNQSFIANLSSPNFQSSTRQSWLDLIPKGFGFLHIPYPEEHPELPPPYDRHNKTVYTTSMTHQLHCLYMIAGSRNDLAVNGYTPPEEGEEGPYWHIAHCFDYIRQAIMCAGDVALEGQETTFPPRHTGTDGWNVQHVCKAYGEVYDWLERIAGG
;
A
#
# COMPACT_ATOMS: atom_id res chain seq x y z
N MET A 1 11.08 -17.86 24.60
CA MET A 1 9.76 -17.29 24.27
C MET A 1 10.03 -15.86 23.88
N GLU A 2 10.58 -15.67 22.68
CA GLU A 2 10.80 -14.33 22.13
C GLU A 2 9.43 -13.71 21.97
N ARG A 3 9.20 -12.61 22.69
CA ARG A 3 7.97 -11.85 22.61
C ARG A 3 7.79 -11.47 21.15
N LEU A 4 6.57 -11.65 20.64
CA LEU A 4 6.10 -10.95 19.46
C LEU A 4 6.36 -9.46 19.71
N GLU A 5 7.48 -8.94 19.21
CA GLU A 5 7.66 -7.52 18.97
C GLU A 5 6.67 -7.20 17.86
N LEU A 6 5.43 -6.97 18.25
CA LEU A 6 4.31 -6.61 17.39
C LEU A 6 4.80 -5.53 16.42
N GLY A 7 4.34 -5.53 15.15
CA GLY A 7 4.82 -4.62 14.10
C GLY A 7 4.96 -3.15 14.56
N TRP A 8 4.12 -2.73 15.50
CA TRP A 8 4.22 -1.54 16.35
C TRP A 8 5.57 -1.19 16.95
N GLN A 9 6.20 -2.14 17.65
CA GLN A 9 7.51 -1.93 18.26
C GLN A 9 8.56 -1.79 17.16
N LEU A 10 8.55 -2.69 16.18
CA LEU A 10 9.42 -2.59 15.01
C LEU A 10 9.29 -1.23 14.31
N TRP A 11 8.08 -0.71 14.15
CA TRP A 11 7.86 0.58 13.49
C TRP A 11 8.25 1.79 14.37
N ARG A 12 8.06 1.68 15.69
CA ARG A 12 8.38 2.75 16.64
C ARG A 12 9.88 2.85 16.95
N THR A 13 10.58 1.73 16.95
CA THR A 13 12.00 1.64 17.34
C THR A 13 12.92 1.14 16.24
N GLY A 14 12.39 0.88 15.03
CA GLY A 14 13.18 0.49 13.88
C GLY A 14 14.09 1.60 13.38
N ASP A 15 15.17 1.19 12.72
CA ASP A 15 16.11 2.10 12.09
C ASP A 15 15.43 2.89 10.96
N GLN A 16 15.82 4.16 10.80
CA GLN A 16 15.36 5.01 9.72
C GLN A 16 16.45 5.13 8.66
N GLU A 17 16.05 5.07 7.39
CA GLU A 17 16.93 5.30 6.25
C GLU A 17 16.49 6.57 5.49
N ILE A 18 17.47 7.34 5.01
CA ILE A 18 17.24 8.47 4.10
C ILE A 18 17.39 7.95 2.68
N ILE A 19 16.28 7.87 1.94
CA ILE A 19 16.25 7.45 0.54
C ILE A 19 15.81 8.60 -0.37
N THR A 20 16.38 8.68 -1.56
CA THR A 20 15.91 9.60 -2.61
C THR A 20 15.03 8.85 -3.59
N PHE A 21 13.86 9.40 -3.91
CA PHE A 21 12.96 8.80 -4.87
C PHE A 21 13.44 9.03 -6.30
N HIS A 22 13.38 7.97 -7.10
CA HIS A 22 13.75 8.00 -8.51
C HIS A 22 12.62 7.37 -9.34
N PRO A 23 12.21 7.98 -10.45
CA PRO A 23 11.21 7.38 -11.33
C PRO A 23 11.66 6.01 -11.82
N ASN A 24 10.76 5.02 -11.74
CA ASN A 24 10.99 3.69 -12.28
C ASN A 24 9.84 3.26 -13.19
N GLN A 25 10.11 3.30 -14.49
CA GLN A 25 9.13 2.96 -15.52
C GLN A 25 8.72 1.48 -15.46
N SER A 26 9.49 0.56 -14.86
CA SER A 26 9.10 -0.85 -14.83
C SER A 26 7.80 -1.14 -14.05
N PHE A 27 7.34 -0.19 -13.23
CA PHE A 27 6.09 -0.27 -12.46
C PHE A 27 4.89 0.38 -13.15
N ILE A 28 5.12 1.29 -14.09
CA ILE A 28 4.09 2.16 -14.67
C ILE A 28 4.15 2.25 -16.21
N ALA A 29 5.11 1.57 -16.83
CA ALA A 29 5.28 1.57 -18.29
C ALA A 29 3.97 1.12 -18.94
N ASN A 30 3.60 1.83 -20.01
CA ASN A 30 2.42 1.51 -20.81
C ASN A 30 1.11 1.52 -20.02
N LEU A 31 1.01 2.27 -18.92
CA LEU A 31 -0.28 2.53 -18.29
C LEU A 31 -1.17 3.26 -19.30
N SER A 32 -2.33 2.68 -19.61
CA SER A 32 -3.20 2.94 -20.78
C SER A 32 -2.92 2.09 -22.03
N SER A 33 -2.32 0.90 -21.88
CA SER A 33 -2.07 -0.07 -22.96
C SER A 33 -2.65 -1.44 -22.62
N PRO A 34 -3.07 -2.25 -23.62
CA PRO A 34 -3.43 -3.64 -23.41
C PRO A 34 -2.32 -4.48 -22.75
N ASN A 35 -1.05 -4.05 -22.87
CA ASN A 35 0.12 -4.76 -22.35
C ASN A 35 0.56 -4.31 -20.95
N PHE A 36 -0.18 -3.42 -20.28
CA PHE A 36 0.19 -2.93 -18.94
C PHE A 36 0.45 -4.09 -17.97
N GLN A 37 -0.52 -5.00 -17.81
CA GLN A 37 -0.39 -6.11 -16.86
C GLN A 37 0.78 -7.03 -17.20
N SER A 38 0.97 -7.40 -18.48
CA SER A 38 2.06 -8.29 -18.87
C SER A 38 3.44 -7.65 -18.68
N SER A 39 3.55 -6.33 -18.81
CA SER A 39 4.82 -5.60 -18.71
C SER A 39 5.23 -5.20 -17.28
N THR A 40 4.27 -4.98 -16.36
CA THR A 40 4.57 -4.46 -15.00
C THR A 40 4.39 -5.50 -13.89
N ARG A 41 3.60 -6.56 -14.12
CA ARG A 41 3.21 -7.52 -13.08
C ARG A 41 4.40 -8.11 -12.31
N GLN A 42 5.49 -8.45 -12.99
CA GLN A 42 6.65 -9.04 -12.30
C GLN A 42 7.32 -8.02 -11.36
N SER A 43 7.53 -6.78 -11.80
CA SER A 43 8.06 -5.70 -10.96
C SER A 43 7.25 -5.54 -9.68
N TRP A 44 5.91 -5.53 -9.80
CA TRP A 44 5.02 -5.43 -8.63
C TRP A 44 5.08 -6.65 -7.72
N LEU A 45 5.19 -7.86 -8.27
CA LEU A 45 5.36 -9.09 -7.48
C LEU A 45 6.69 -9.09 -6.71
N ASP A 46 7.75 -8.53 -7.28
CA ASP A 46 9.08 -8.50 -6.66
C ASP A 46 9.14 -7.57 -5.42
N LEU A 47 8.19 -6.65 -5.26
CA LEU A 47 8.06 -5.83 -4.04
C LEU A 47 7.46 -6.60 -2.86
N ILE A 48 6.73 -7.67 -3.15
CA ILE A 48 5.96 -8.37 -2.14
C ILE A 48 6.85 -9.46 -1.52
N PRO A 49 7.07 -9.44 -0.21
CA PRO A 49 7.92 -10.44 0.45
C PRO A 49 7.29 -11.83 0.38
N LYS A 50 8.13 -12.85 0.66
CA LYS A 50 7.68 -14.24 0.76
C LYS A 50 6.47 -14.34 1.70
N GLY A 51 5.48 -15.13 1.31
CA GLY A 51 4.23 -15.25 2.07
C GLY A 51 3.20 -14.15 1.80
N PHE A 52 3.48 -13.24 0.85
CA PHE A 52 2.61 -12.13 0.46
C PHE A 52 2.36 -11.08 1.56
N GLY A 53 3.28 -10.96 2.52
CA GLY A 53 3.09 -10.10 3.69
C GLY A 53 2.14 -10.65 4.74
N PHE A 54 1.62 -11.87 4.56
CA PHE A 54 0.81 -12.53 5.58
C PHE A 54 1.67 -13.12 6.70
N LEU A 55 1.26 -12.86 7.92
CA LEU A 55 1.90 -13.28 9.16
C LEU A 55 0.92 -14.17 9.94
N HIS A 56 1.42 -15.29 10.46
CA HIS A 56 0.69 -16.08 11.43
C HIS A 56 1.16 -15.71 12.84
N ILE A 57 0.23 -15.30 13.69
CA ILE A 57 0.51 -14.95 15.08
C ILE A 57 -0.05 -16.08 15.96
N PRO A 58 0.77 -16.77 16.74
CA PRO A 58 0.28 -17.76 17.70
C PRO A 58 -0.47 -17.06 18.84
N TYR A 59 -1.57 -17.67 19.28
CA TYR A 59 -2.38 -17.19 20.42
C TYR A 59 -2.83 -15.72 20.29
N PRO A 60 -3.47 -15.30 19.18
CA PRO A 60 -3.89 -13.91 18.98
C PRO A 60 -4.84 -13.40 20.08
N GLU A 61 -5.52 -14.30 20.79
CA GLU A 61 -6.36 -13.98 21.95
C GLU A 61 -5.61 -13.36 23.13
N GLU A 62 -4.28 -13.55 23.21
CA GLU A 62 -3.44 -12.91 24.23
C GLU A 62 -3.09 -11.44 23.88
N HIS A 63 -3.49 -10.99 22.69
CA HIS A 63 -3.17 -9.68 22.11
C HIS A 63 -4.43 -8.85 21.85
N PRO A 64 -5.01 -8.21 22.89
CA PRO A 64 -6.29 -7.49 22.79
C PRO A 64 -6.25 -6.27 21.84
N GLU A 65 -5.06 -5.79 21.48
CA GLU A 65 -4.84 -4.73 20.50
C GLU A 65 -5.00 -5.17 19.04
N LEU A 66 -4.97 -6.47 18.76
CA LEU A 66 -5.11 -6.99 17.40
C LEU A 66 -6.58 -7.01 16.97
N PRO A 67 -6.88 -6.73 15.69
CA PRO A 67 -8.19 -7.01 15.14
C PRO A 67 -8.44 -8.53 15.13
N PRO A 68 -9.69 -8.99 14.90
CA PRO A 68 -9.93 -10.40 14.61
C PRO A 68 -9.06 -10.88 13.43
N PRO A 69 -8.44 -12.07 13.50
CA PRO A 69 -7.60 -12.58 12.42
C PRO A 69 -8.43 -12.86 11.16
N TYR A 70 -7.78 -12.76 10.00
CA TYR A 70 -8.37 -13.16 8.72
C TYR A 70 -8.14 -14.66 8.48
N ASP A 71 -9.20 -15.39 8.13
CA ASP A 71 -9.11 -16.82 7.82
C ASP A 71 -8.68 -17.05 6.36
N ARG A 72 -7.49 -17.63 6.19
CA ARG A 72 -6.90 -17.93 4.88
C ARG A 72 -6.33 -19.35 4.83
N HIS A 73 -6.87 -20.19 3.94
CA HIS A 73 -6.41 -21.57 3.73
C HIS A 73 -6.31 -22.41 5.02
N ASN A 74 -7.36 -22.37 5.85
CA ASN A 74 -7.43 -23.04 7.17
C ASN A 74 -6.36 -22.58 8.17
N LYS A 75 -5.86 -21.34 8.02
CA LYS A 75 -4.97 -20.68 8.96
C LYS A 75 -5.48 -19.27 9.22
N THR A 76 -5.37 -18.83 10.48
CA THR A 76 -5.57 -17.44 10.86
C THR A 76 -4.31 -16.64 10.53
N VAL A 77 -4.47 -15.53 9.83
CA VAL A 77 -3.37 -14.66 9.42
C VAL A 77 -3.73 -13.19 9.59
N TYR A 78 -2.69 -12.37 9.62
CA TYR A 78 -2.76 -10.91 9.47
C TYR A 78 -1.93 -10.50 8.26
N THR A 79 -2.27 -9.41 7.60
CA THR A 79 -1.39 -8.80 6.58
C THR A 79 -0.77 -7.53 7.14
N THR A 80 0.39 -7.12 6.64
CA THR A 80 0.95 -5.80 6.96
C THR A 80 0.34 -4.72 6.06
N SER A 81 0.07 -3.54 6.62
CA SER A 81 -0.50 -2.41 5.90
C SER A 81 0.28 -2.03 4.65
N MET A 82 1.60 -1.96 4.70
CA MET A 82 2.45 -1.63 3.55
C MET A 82 2.22 -2.60 2.38
N THR A 83 2.18 -3.90 2.63
CA THR A 83 1.93 -4.89 1.57
C THR A 83 0.51 -4.83 1.04
N HIS A 84 -0.48 -4.53 1.88
CA HIS A 84 -1.86 -4.36 1.44
C HIS A 84 -2.05 -3.06 0.63
N GLN A 85 -1.46 -1.95 1.06
CA GLN A 85 -1.43 -0.68 0.33
C GLN A 85 -0.79 -0.83 -1.06
N LEU A 86 0.33 -1.55 -1.18
CA LEU A 86 0.95 -1.87 -2.47
C LEU A 86 0.02 -2.72 -3.37
N HIS A 87 -0.66 -3.72 -2.79
CA HIS A 87 -1.64 -4.53 -3.52
C HIS A 87 -2.80 -3.67 -4.04
N CYS A 88 -3.40 -2.83 -3.19
CA CYS A 88 -4.47 -1.91 -3.58
C CYS A 88 -4.01 -0.95 -4.68
N LEU A 89 -2.81 -0.37 -4.56
CA LEU A 89 -2.26 0.55 -5.54
C LEU A 89 -2.11 -0.12 -6.92
N TYR A 90 -1.62 -1.36 -6.97
CA TYR A 90 -1.55 -2.16 -8.20
C TYR A 90 -2.94 -2.45 -8.78
N MET A 91 -3.92 -2.81 -7.94
CA MET A 91 -5.30 -3.07 -8.38
C MET A 91 -5.94 -1.81 -9.00
N ILE A 92 -5.76 -0.65 -8.38
CA ILE A 92 -6.26 0.64 -8.89
C ILE A 92 -5.59 0.97 -10.24
N ALA A 93 -4.28 0.78 -10.37
CA ALA A 93 -3.57 0.98 -11.63
C ALA A 93 -4.12 0.09 -12.75
N GLY A 94 -4.38 -1.19 -12.45
CA GLY A 94 -5.02 -2.14 -13.36
C GLY A 94 -6.42 -1.70 -13.79
N SER A 95 -7.31 -1.37 -12.85
CA SER A 95 -8.66 -0.91 -13.17
C SER A 95 -8.67 0.38 -13.98
N ARG A 96 -7.77 1.33 -13.67
CA ARG A 96 -7.59 2.56 -14.44
C ARG A 96 -7.13 2.25 -15.87
N ASN A 97 -6.21 1.30 -16.04
CA ASN A 97 -5.75 0.87 -17.35
C ASN A 97 -6.89 0.24 -18.17
N ASP A 98 -7.70 -0.62 -17.55
CA ASP A 98 -8.83 -1.27 -18.21
C ASP A 98 -9.88 -0.26 -18.70
N LEU A 99 -10.14 0.78 -17.91
CA LEU A 99 -10.98 1.92 -18.35
C LEU A 99 -10.34 2.71 -19.49
N ALA A 100 -9.02 2.91 -19.43
CA ALA A 100 -8.29 3.62 -20.47
C ALA A 100 -8.36 2.89 -21.83
N VAL A 101 -8.18 1.57 -21.83
CA VAL A 101 -8.17 0.75 -23.05
C VAL A 101 -9.58 0.57 -23.63
N ASN A 102 -10.63 0.56 -22.81
CA ASN A 102 -12.01 0.29 -23.23
C ASN A 102 -12.84 1.54 -23.61
N GLY A 103 -12.19 2.60 -24.11
CA GLY A 103 -12.89 3.72 -24.74
C GLY A 103 -12.69 5.10 -24.11
N TYR A 104 -11.67 5.28 -23.26
CA TYR A 104 -11.23 6.61 -22.86
C TYR A 104 -10.11 7.07 -23.81
N THR A 105 -10.32 8.19 -24.49
CA THR A 105 -9.35 8.72 -25.46
C THR A 105 -8.36 9.66 -24.77
N PRO A 106 -7.06 9.33 -24.84
CA PRO A 106 -5.96 10.26 -24.95
C PRO A 106 -6.28 11.72 -25.27
N PRO A 107 -6.09 12.76 -24.44
CA PRO A 107 -5.78 14.08 -24.97
C PRO A 107 -4.58 13.92 -25.91
N GLU A 108 -4.57 14.69 -27.00
CA GLU A 108 -3.49 14.64 -27.99
C GLU A 108 -2.11 14.81 -27.33
N GLU A 109 -1.10 14.13 -27.88
CA GLU A 109 0.28 14.21 -27.43
C GLU A 109 0.79 15.66 -27.44
N GLY A 110 1.26 16.17 -26.29
CA GLY A 110 1.91 17.48 -26.20
C GLY A 110 1.48 18.32 -25.00
N GLU A 111 0.32 18.06 -24.41
CA GLU A 111 -0.02 18.56 -23.08
C GLU A 111 0.53 17.58 -22.04
N GLU A 112 1.03 18.07 -20.90
CA GLU A 112 1.25 17.24 -19.70
C GLU A 112 -0.10 16.76 -19.17
N GLY A 113 -0.79 15.93 -19.94
CA GLY A 113 -2.15 15.56 -19.71
C GLY A 113 -2.29 14.75 -18.41
N PRO A 114 -3.53 14.57 -17.92
CA PRO A 114 -3.80 13.81 -16.70
C PRO A 114 -3.22 12.39 -16.72
N TYR A 115 -2.88 11.84 -17.89
CA TYR A 115 -2.40 10.47 -18.05
C TYR A 115 -0.97 10.25 -17.60
N TRP A 116 -0.04 11.13 -18.00
CA TRP A 116 1.34 11.07 -17.51
C TRP A 116 1.38 11.37 -16.02
N HIS A 117 0.57 12.34 -15.58
CA HIS A 117 0.40 12.70 -14.17
C HIS A 117 -0.02 11.47 -13.34
N ILE A 118 -1.10 10.80 -13.75
CA ILE A 118 -1.58 9.59 -13.09
C ILE A 118 -0.51 8.49 -13.06
N ALA A 119 0.18 8.27 -14.19
CA ALA A 119 1.22 7.24 -14.26
C ALA A 119 2.37 7.52 -13.28
N HIS A 120 2.92 8.73 -13.25
CA HIS A 120 3.98 9.06 -12.29
C HIS A 120 3.46 9.02 -10.85
N CYS A 121 2.21 9.42 -10.58
CA CYS A 121 1.62 9.37 -9.24
C CYS A 121 1.61 7.94 -8.69
N PHE A 122 1.32 6.93 -9.51
CA PHE A 122 1.40 5.54 -9.06
C PHE A 122 2.81 5.14 -8.62
N ASP A 123 3.85 5.50 -9.39
CA ASP A 123 5.23 5.17 -9.01
C ASP A 123 5.71 5.98 -7.80
N TYR A 124 5.28 7.24 -7.69
CA TYR A 124 5.56 8.10 -6.54
C TYR A 124 4.91 7.57 -5.26
N ILE A 125 3.61 7.24 -5.29
CA ILE A 125 2.88 6.72 -4.13
C ILE A 125 3.43 5.34 -3.73
N ARG A 126 3.80 4.48 -4.70
CA ARG A 126 4.49 3.21 -4.42
C ARG A 126 5.75 3.43 -3.59
N GLN A 127 6.58 4.40 -3.96
CA GLN A 127 7.79 4.75 -3.21
C GLN A 127 7.46 5.35 -1.83
N ALA A 128 6.43 6.18 -1.73
CA ALA A 128 5.96 6.74 -0.46
C ALA A 128 5.48 5.63 0.50
N ILE A 129 4.72 4.64 0.01
CA ILE A 129 4.29 3.47 0.80
C ILE A 129 5.49 2.68 1.32
N MET A 130 6.48 2.40 0.45
CA MET A 130 7.69 1.68 0.85
C MET A 130 8.53 2.46 1.87
N CYS A 131 8.69 3.77 1.66
CA CYS A 131 9.40 4.65 2.59
C CYS A 131 8.70 4.78 3.93
N ALA A 132 7.36 4.80 3.92
CA ALA A 132 6.54 4.84 5.12
C ALA A 132 6.38 3.48 5.79
N GLY A 133 6.80 2.38 5.17
CA GLY A 133 7.03 1.08 5.81
C GLY A 133 5.98 0.59 6.81
N ASP A 134 4.70 0.95 6.63
CA ASP A 134 3.67 0.75 7.65
C ASP A 134 3.43 -0.75 7.92
N VAL A 135 3.80 -1.21 9.11
CA VAL A 135 3.70 -2.62 9.52
C VAL A 135 2.55 -2.87 10.50
N ALA A 136 1.53 -2.00 10.53
CA ALA A 136 0.29 -2.30 11.23
C ALA A 136 -0.31 -3.63 10.73
N LEU A 137 -0.89 -4.40 11.66
CA LEU A 137 -1.38 -5.75 11.41
C LEU A 137 -2.87 -5.72 11.15
N GLU A 138 -3.24 -5.94 9.90
CA GLU A 138 -4.62 -5.91 9.42
C GLU A 138 -5.25 -7.30 9.46
N GLY A 139 -6.47 -7.35 10.00
CA GLY A 139 -7.25 -8.57 10.20
C GLY A 139 -8.48 -8.64 9.30
N GLN A 140 -9.50 -9.36 9.75
CA GLN A 140 -10.77 -9.52 9.05
C GLN A 140 -11.41 -8.17 8.72
N GLU A 141 -12.01 -8.07 7.54
CA GLU A 141 -12.79 -6.90 7.15
C GLU A 141 -13.93 -6.58 8.13
N THR A 142 -14.22 -5.29 8.26
CA THR A 142 -15.33 -4.77 9.06
C THR A 142 -16.40 -4.05 8.22
N THR A 143 -16.09 -3.78 6.95
CA THR A 143 -16.91 -2.91 6.09
C THR A 143 -17.42 -3.59 4.81
N PHE A 144 -16.99 -4.82 4.50
CA PHE A 144 -17.40 -5.45 3.23
C PHE A 144 -18.87 -5.88 3.23
N PRO A 145 -19.52 -5.90 2.04
CA PRO A 145 -20.85 -6.47 1.91
C PRO A 145 -20.89 -7.97 2.26
N PRO A 146 -22.07 -8.52 2.60
CA PRO A 146 -22.20 -9.94 2.90
C PRO A 146 -21.64 -10.83 1.78
N ARG A 147 -20.94 -11.91 2.16
CA ARG A 147 -20.28 -12.90 1.27
C ARG A 147 -18.98 -12.43 0.61
N HIS A 148 -18.48 -11.25 0.92
CA HIS A 148 -17.11 -10.85 0.63
C HIS A 148 -16.26 -11.00 1.89
N THR A 149 -15.05 -11.51 1.74
CA THR A 149 -14.10 -11.69 2.84
C THR A 149 -12.73 -11.19 2.40
N GLY A 150 -11.92 -10.76 3.36
CA GLY A 150 -10.58 -10.25 3.13
C GLY A 150 -10.07 -9.45 4.32
N THR A 151 -9.33 -8.42 4.00
CA THR A 151 -8.89 -7.42 4.95
C THR A 151 -9.16 -6.06 4.33
N ASP A 152 -9.61 -5.10 5.14
CA ASP A 152 -9.96 -3.75 4.69
C ASP A 152 -9.10 -2.66 5.33
N GLY A 153 -8.15 -3.05 6.18
CA GLY A 153 -7.21 -2.16 6.86
C GLY A 153 -7.84 -1.23 7.89
N TRP A 154 -9.13 -1.39 8.21
CA TRP A 154 -9.80 -0.53 9.18
C TRP A 154 -9.69 -1.05 10.60
N ASN A 155 -9.89 -0.15 11.57
CA ASN A 155 -9.91 -0.44 13.02
C ASN A 155 -8.62 -1.05 13.55
N VAL A 156 -7.51 -0.86 12.85
CA VAL A 156 -6.17 -1.11 13.35
C VAL A 156 -5.53 0.22 13.69
N GLN A 157 -4.59 0.20 14.62
CA GLN A 157 -3.83 1.40 14.90
C GLN A 157 -2.85 1.62 13.70
N HIS A 158 -2.33 2.84 13.49
CA HIS A 158 -1.06 3.07 12.75
C HIS A 158 -0.07 3.96 13.55
N VAL A 159 1.25 3.93 13.27
CA VAL A 159 2.18 4.97 13.77
C VAL A 159 2.44 5.99 12.67
N CYS A 160 1.98 7.22 12.90
CA CYS A 160 2.11 8.31 11.95
C CYS A 160 2.99 9.43 12.51
N LYS A 161 3.55 10.26 11.63
CA LYS A 161 3.95 11.61 12.04
C LYS A 161 2.70 12.37 12.51
N ALA A 162 2.83 13.19 13.55
CA ALA A 162 1.74 14.00 14.05
C ALA A 162 1.30 14.98 12.96
N TYR A 163 0.20 14.67 12.27
CA TYR A 163 -0.25 15.42 11.09
C TYR A 163 -0.44 16.91 11.39
N GLY A 164 -0.99 17.24 12.57
CA GLY A 164 -1.13 18.64 13.01
C GLY A 164 0.21 19.38 13.11
N GLU A 165 1.25 18.74 13.64
CA GLU A 165 2.58 19.36 13.73
C GLU A 165 3.21 19.56 12.35
N VAL A 166 3.04 18.60 11.44
CA VAL A 166 3.49 18.72 10.04
C VAL A 166 2.74 19.84 9.33
N TYR A 167 1.41 19.89 9.49
CA TYR A 167 0.55 20.92 8.92
C TYR A 167 0.95 22.31 9.42
N ASP A 168 1.05 22.50 10.73
CA ASP A 168 1.43 23.78 11.33
C ASP A 168 2.84 24.22 10.90
N TRP A 169 3.76 23.26 10.72
CA TRP A 169 5.10 23.53 10.19
C TRP A 169 5.06 24.03 8.74
N LEU A 170 4.26 23.40 7.88
CA LEU A 170 4.08 23.83 6.48
C LEU A 170 3.48 25.23 6.39
N GLU A 171 2.41 25.51 7.16
CA GLU A 171 1.75 26.83 7.19
C GLU A 171 2.75 27.93 7.61
N ARG A 172 3.59 27.66 8.62
CA ARG A 172 4.61 28.62 9.08
C ARG A 172 5.66 28.93 8.02
N ILE A 173 6.03 27.97 7.17
CA ILE A 173 7.06 28.16 6.13
C ILE A 173 6.47 28.78 4.87
N ALA A 174 5.24 28.41 4.49
CA ALA A 174 4.58 28.92 3.30
C ALA A 174 4.13 30.39 3.43
N GLY A 175 3.80 30.84 4.65
CA GLY A 175 3.39 32.22 4.95
C GLY A 175 4.52 33.22 5.21
N GLY A 176 5.77 32.88 4.86
CA GLY A 176 6.97 33.71 5.05
C GLY A 176 7.37 34.54 3.83
#